data_AF-A0A2W5F306-F1
#
_entry.id   AF-A0A2W5F306-F1
#
_cell.length_a   1.000
_cell.length_b   1.000
_cell.length_c   1.000
_cell.angle_alpha   90.00
_cell.angle_beta   90.00
_cell.angle_gamma   90.00
#
_symmetry.space_group_name_H-M   'P 1'
#
loop_
_entity.id
_entity.type
_entity.pdbx_description
1 polymer ?
#
loop_
_entity_poly.entity_id
_entity_poly.type
_entity_poly.pdbx_seq_one_letter_code
_entity_poly.pdbx_strand_id
1 'polypeptide(L)'
;MSELKLPKDDRSIEVYRLSGTPVAVEKRSAVDFNRVAFAAAHVVADPLADNDPWLTPAIDWDATLRFRHRLWDLGLGVAEAMDTAQRGMGLAWPQAQELISRSLKEAASRKDALIACGVGTDHLNGGGYDLNQIVDSYLEQLDFVQGEGGRVILMASRALAAAARSPDDYLKAYARVLSHADQKVVIHWLGEMFDPALEGYWGSGDHMQAMETCLAMIEENADKIDGIKISLLSKEKEIVMRRRLPSGVRMYTGDDFNYAELIAGDEKGHSDALLGIFDAIAPVASKALASLKRGADNEFFDILEPTVALSRHIFKAPTRFYKTGVVFLAYLNGLQDHFTMVGGQESTRSTQHFAELFRLADKANVLAEPDLATHRMKAFLAVRGIG
;
A
#
# COMPACT_ATOMS: atom_id res chain seq x y z
N MET A 1 -13.67 -7.66 -29.61
CA MET A 1 -12.47 -7.63 -28.75
C MET A 1 -11.70 -6.40 -29.11
N SER A 2 -11.40 -5.56 -28.12
CA SER A 2 -10.58 -4.37 -28.33
C SER A 2 -9.15 -4.75 -28.71
N GLU A 3 -8.54 -3.97 -29.60
CA GLU A 3 -7.14 -4.11 -29.98
C GLU A 3 -6.44 -2.74 -30.05
N LEU A 4 -5.13 -2.76 -29.79
CA LEU A 4 -4.26 -1.60 -29.84
C LEU A 4 -2.84 -2.00 -30.21
N LYS A 5 -2.07 -1.03 -30.67
CA LYS A 5 -0.64 -1.20 -30.92
C LYS A 5 0.14 -0.97 -29.63
N LEU A 6 0.97 -1.93 -29.23
CA LEU A 6 1.84 -1.81 -28.07
C LEU A 6 3.30 -1.98 -28.49
N PRO A 7 4.24 -1.22 -27.89
CA PRO A 7 5.66 -1.47 -28.06
C PRO A 7 6.09 -2.78 -27.39
N LYS A 8 7.06 -3.46 -28.00
CA LYS A 8 7.78 -4.61 -27.48
C LYS A 8 9.17 -4.22 -26.99
N ASP A 9 9.81 -5.11 -26.25
CA ASP A 9 11.18 -4.92 -25.74
C ASP A 9 12.22 -4.71 -26.85
N ASP A 10 11.99 -5.30 -28.03
CA ASP A 10 12.80 -5.10 -29.24
C ASP A 10 12.52 -3.77 -29.97
N ARG A 11 11.67 -2.91 -29.38
CA ARG A 11 11.19 -1.63 -29.92
C ARG A 11 10.29 -1.73 -31.15
N SER A 12 9.95 -2.93 -31.59
CA SER A 12 8.90 -3.10 -32.59
C SER A 12 7.52 -2.79 -31.99
N ILE A 13 6.57 -2.48 -32.86
CA ILE A 13 5.18 -2.26 -32.48
C ILE A 13 4.36 -3.47 -32.95
N GLU A 14 3.56 -4.04 -32.07
CA GLU A 14 2.65 -5.14 -32.40
C GLU A 14 1.21 -4.80 -32.09
N VAL A 15 0.29 -5.44 -32.82
CA VAL A 15 -1.13 -5.44 -32.47
C VAL A 15 -1.35 -6.40 -31.31
N TYR A 16 -1.72 -5.85 -30.15
CA TYR A 16 -2.18 -6.59 -28.99
C TYR A 16 -3.72 -6.66 -29.01
N ARG A 17 -4.26 -7.87 -28.87
CA ARG A 17 -5.69 -8.13 -28.76
C ARG A 17 -6.00 -8.55 -27.34
N LEU A 18 -6.92 -7.85 -26.70
CA LEU A 18 -7.30 -8.15 -25.33
C LEU A 18 -7.98 -9.51 -25.26
N SER A 19 -7.66 -10.28 -24.22
CA SER A 19 -8.22 -11.63 -23.97
C SER A 19 -8.84 -11.77 -22.58
N GLY A 20 -8.67 -10.79 -21.71
CA GLY A 20 -9.19 -10.80 -20.35
C GLY A 20 -10.72 -10.83 -20.30
N THR A 21 -11.25 -11.46 -19.26
CA THR A 21 -12.66 -11.43 -18.88
C THR A 21 -12.79 -10.68 -17.55
N PRO A 22 -13.10 -9.37 -17.57
CA PRO A 22 -13.06 -8.52 -16.38
C PRO A 22 -13.84 -9.10 -15.20
N VAL A 23 -13.27 -9.00 -14.00
CA VAL A 23 -13.99 -9.35 -12.77
C VAL A 23 -15.04 -8.28 -12.48
N ALA A 24 -16.29 -8.71 -12.31
CA ALA A 24 -17.39 -7.83 -11.98
C ALA A 24 -17.15 -7.11 -10.64
N VAL A 25 -17.44 -5.81 -10.61
CA VAL A 25 -17.39 -5.00 -9.41
C VAL A 25 -18.69 -5.25 -8.62
N GLU A 26 -18.58 -5.97 -7.52
CA GLU A 26 -19.70 -6.31 -6.65
C GLU A 26 -19.47 -5.78 -5.25
N LYS A 27 -20.50 -5.18 -4.65
CA LYS A 27 -20.42 -4.75 -3.26
C LYS A 27 -20.30 -5.97 -2.34
N ARG A 28 -19.42 -5.88 -1.35
CA ARG A 28 -19.22 -6.91 -0.32
C ARG A 28 -19.00 -6.25 1.03
N SER A 29 -19.25 -6.99 2.10
CA SER A 29 -18.93 -6.55 3.46
C SER A 29 -17.66 -7.24 3.94
N ALA A 30 -16.92 -6.61 4.86
CA ALA A 30 -15.76 -7.23 5.50
C ALA A 30 -16.13 -8.55 6.22
N VAL A 31 -17.39 -8.70 6.64
CA VAL A 31 -17.87 -9.97 7.23
C VAL A 31 -17.91 -11.09 6.21
N ASP A 32 -17.87 -10.82 4.90
CA ASP A 32 -17.82 -11.84 3.85
C ASP A 32 -16.42 -12.44 3.69
N PHE A 33 -15.44 -11.99 4.47
CA PHE A 33 -14.07 -12.48 4.46
C PHE A 33 -13.73 -13.22 5.76
N ASN A 34 -12.73 -14.11 5.69
CA ASN A 34 -12.09 -14.75 6.85
C ASN A 34 -10.68 -14.20 7.10
N ARG A 35 -10.42 -12.99 6.61
CA ARG A 35 -9.18 -12.22 6.75
C ARG A 35 -9.53 -10.76 7.01
N VAL A 36 -8.68 -10.08 7.76
CA VAL A 36 -8.69 -8.61 7.80
C VAL A 36 -7.84 -8.10 6.64
N ALA A 37 -8.45 -7.35 5.73
CA ALA A 37 -7.78 -6.92 4.51
C ALA A 37 -7.88 -5.40 4.35
N PHE A 38 -6.73 -4.74 4.31
CA PHE A 38 -6.58 -3.33 4.00
C PHE A 38 -5.92 -3.15 2.63
N ALA A 39 -6.42 -2.18 1.87
CA ALA A 39 -5.69 -1.57 0.76
C ALA A 39 -5.00 -0.30 1.27
N ALA A 40 -3.69 -0.19 1.05
CA ALA A 40 -2.98 1.08 1.21
C ALA A 40 -3.32 1.96 0.01
N ALA A 41 -4.14 2.99 0.23
CA ALA A 41 -4.76 3.75 -0.85
C ALA A 41 -3.85 4.85 -1.42
N HIS A 42 -3.83 5.02 -2.73
CA HIS A 42 -3.16 6.10 -3.43
C HIS A 42 -3.86 7.45 -3.22
N VAL A 43 -3.28 8.54 -3.73
CA VAL A 43 -3.88 9.89 -3.75
C VAL A 43 -4.01 10.35 -5.19
N VAL A 44 -5.09 11.06 -5.50
CA VAL A 44 -5.31 11.66 -6.82
C VAL A 44 -4.84 13.11 -6.76
N ALA A 45 -3.91 13.46 -7.63
CA ALA A 45 -3.45 14.85 -7.76
C ALA A 45 -4.51 15.73 -8.42
N ASP A 46 -4.59 17.00 -8.08
CA ASP A 46 -5.35 17.98 -8.86
C ASP A 46 -4.51 18.38 -10.10
N PRO A 47 -4.92 18.02 -11.33
CA PRO A 47 -4.12 18.30 -12.53
C PRO A 47 -4.25 19.75 -13.02
N LEU A 48 -5.14 20.55 -12.44
CA LEU A 48 -5.42 21.93 -12.85
C LEU A 48 -4.86 22.97 -11.86
N ALA A 49 -4.31 22.52 -10.73
CA ALA A 49 -3.69 23.40 -9.75
C ALA A 49 -2.42 24.05 -10.33
N ASP A 50 -2.19 25.31 -9.96
CA ASP A 50 -0.96 26.05 -10.27
C ASP A 50 0.09 25.80 -9.18
N ASN A 51 0.65 24.60 -9.18
CA ASN A 51 1.69 24.16 -8.24
C ASN A 51 2.95 23.71 -8.98
N ASP A 52 4.11 23.82 -8.33
CA ASP A 52 5.34 23.13 -8.76
C ASP A 52 5.21 21.64 -8.41
N PRO A 53 4.93 20.72 -9.36
CA PRO A 53 4.45 19.37 -9.00
C PRO A 53 5.46 18.52 -8.24
N TRP A 54 6.75 18.84 -8.38
CA TRP A 54 7.85 18.15 -7.70
C TRP A 54 8.10 18.66 -6.27
N LEU A 55 7.61 19.85 -5.93
CA LEU A 55 7.90 20.52 -4.66
C LEU A 55 6.67 20.56 -3.75
N THR A 56 5.51 20.87 -4.32
CA THR A 56 4.27 21.09 -3.56
C THR A 56 3.15 20.24 -4.14
N PRO A 57 2.54 19.31 -3.38
CA PRO A 57 1.40 18.53 -3.85
C PRO A 57 0.13 19.38 -3.94
N ALA A 58 -0.70 19.11 -4.95
CA ALA A 58 -2.09 19.53 -5.02
C ALA A 58 -2.96 18.29 -5.16
N ILE A 59 -4.03 18.17 -4.36
CA ILE A 59 -4.82 16.94 -4.24
C ILE A 59 -6.26 17.21 -4.69
N ASP A 60 -6.76 16.36 -5.58
CA ASP A 60 -8.20 16.25 -5.83
C ASP A 60 -8.81 15.44 -4.69
N TRP A 61 -9.37 16.15 -3.71
CA TRP A 61 -9.97 15.54 -2.54
C TRP A 61 -11.19 14.68 -2.89
N ASP A 62 -12.01 15.11 -3.84
CA ASP A 62 -13.23 14.39 -4.17
C ASP A 62 -12.87 13.06 -4.84
N ALA A 63 -11.95 13.04 -5.81
CA ALA A 63 -11.48 11.80 -6.42
C ALA A 63 -10.78 10.88 -5.41
N THR A 64 -9.92 11.45 -4.58
CA THR A 64 -9.20 10.73 -3.52
C THR A 64 -10.16 10.04 -2.56
N LEU A 65 -11.20 10.73 -2.08
CA LEU A 65 -12.19 10.18 -1.14
C LEU A 65 -13.20 9.25 -1.82
N ARG A 66 -13.61 9.52 -3.07
CA ARG A 66 -14.43 8.57 -3.87
C ARG A 66 -13.75 7.20 -3.97
N PHE A 67 -12.42 7.18 -4.09
CA PHE A 67 -11.67 5.93 -4.12
C PHE A 67 -11.69 5.19 -2.76
N ARG A 68 -11.65 5.90 -1.62
CA ARG A 68 -11.84 5.27 -0.28
C ARG A 68 -13.22 4.60 -0.18
N HIS A 69 -14.27 5.30 -0.62
CA HIS A 69 -15.63 4.74 -0.68
C HIS A 69 -15.71 3.50 -1.56
N ARG A 70 -15.00 3.47 -2.69
CA ARG A 70 -14.91 2.27 -3.53
C ARG A 70 -14.29 1.08 -2.78
N LEU A 71 -13.23 1.30 -2.01
CA LEU A 71 -12.59 0.25 -1.22
C LEU A 71 -13.54 -0.29 -0.14
N TRP A 72 -14.23 0.59 0.59
CA TRP A 72 -15.23 0.19 1.58
C TRP A 72 -16.43 -0.54 0.96
N ASP A 73 -16.92 -0.08 -0.20
CA ASP A 73 -17.99 -0.77 -0.94
C ASP A 73 -17.59 -2.20 -1.34
N LEU A 74 -16.30 -2.47 -1.52
CA LEU A 74 -15.73 -3.79 -1.81
C LEU A 74 -15.43 -4.60 -0.54
N GLY A 75 -15.75 -4.07 0.65
CA GLY A 75 -15.51 -4.69 1.95
C GLY A 75 -14.08 -4.56 2.47
N LEU A 76 -13.19 -3.89 1.73
CA LEU A 76 -11.79 -3.71 2.10
C LEU A 76 -11.65 -2.55 3.09
N GLY A 77 -10.72 -2.68 4.03
CA GLY A 77 -10.27 -1.56 4.83
C GLY A 77 -9.36 -0.62 4.05
N VAL A 78 -9.27 0.62 4.54
CA VAL A 78 -8.36 1.65 4.03
C VAL A 78 -7.20 1.83 5.00
N ALA A 79 -5.98 1.67 4.52
CA ALA A 79 -4.78 2.10 5.21
C ALA A 79 -4.37 3.48 4.67
N GLU A 80 -4.66 4.51 5.44
CA GLU A 80 -4.67 5.91 5.02
C GLU A 80 -3.31 6.60 5.23
N ALA A 81 -2.95 7.49 4.32
CA ALA A 81 -1.69 8.25 4.35
C ALA A 81 -0.43 7.38 4.55
N MET A 82 -0.44 6.19 3.96
CA MET A 82 0.68 5.22 3.95
C MET A 82 1.65 5.48 2.78
N ASP A 83 2.66 4.64 2.63
CA ASP A 83 3.65 4.75 1.53
C ASP A 83 2.99 4.81 0.13
N THR A 84 1.88 4.10 -0.10
CA THR A 84 1.13 4.13 -1.37
C THR A 84 0.48 5.49 -1.66
N ALA A 85 0.11 6.23 -0.62
CA ALA A 85 -0.31 7.63 -0.70
C ALA A 85 0.86 8.61 -0.94
N GLN A 86 2.06 8.09 -1.23
CA GLN A 86 3.30 8.85 -1.44
C GLN A 86 3.82 9.56 -0.17
N ARG A 87 3.46 9.06 1.02
CA ARG A 87 3.92 9.59 2.31
C ARG A 87 5.45 9.58 2.40
N GLY A 88 6.05 10.72 2.72
CA GLY A 88 7.52 10.89 2.78
C GLY A 88 8.24 10.87 1.42
N MET A 89 7.48 10.82 0.31
CA MET A 89 7.99 10.83 -1.07
C MET A 89 7.05 11.64 -1.98
N GLY A 90 6.59 12.81 -1.50
CA GLY A 90 5.73 13.73 -2.25
C GLY A 90 4.54 14.24 -1.43
N LEU A 91 3.97 13.39 -0.57
CA LEU A 91 2.97 13.79 0.41
C LEU A 91 3.66 14.06 1.76
N ALA A 92 3.74 15.34 2.13
CA ALA A 92 4.29 15.77 3.41
C ALA A 92 3.24 15.71 4.53
N TRP A 93 3.70 15.80 5.78
CA TRP A 93 2.85 15.68 6.97
C TRP A 93 1.61 16.59 6.95
N PRO A 94 1.68 17.90 6.61
CA PRO A 94 0.49 18.74 6.61
C PRO A 94 -0.62 18.25 5.67
N GLN A 95 -0.27 17.76 4.47
CA GLN A 95 -1.26 17.20 3.54
C GLN A 95 -1.74 15.82 3.98
N ALA A 96 -0.90 15.03 4.65
CA ALA A 96 -1.32 13.78 5.26
C ALA A 96 -2.30 13.99 6.42
N GLN A 97 -2.14 15.04 7.25
CA GLN A 97 -3.10 15.42 8.29
C GLN A 97 -4.48 15.71 7.68
N GLU A 98 -4.52 16.53 6.64
CA GLU A 98 -5.77 16.87 5.94
C GLU A 98 -6.42 15.63 5.31
N LEU A 99 -5.62 14.76 4.67
CA LEU A 99 -6.10 13.50 4.10
C LEU A 99 -6.70 12.59 5.19
N ILE A 100 -6.02 12.46 6.33
CA ILE A 100 -6.48 11.65 7.45
C ILE A 100 -7.78 12.20 8.01
N SER A 101 -7.85 13.49 8.33
CA SER A 101 -9.06 14.11 8.91
C SER A 101 -10.27 13.96 7.98
N ARG A 102 -10.09 14.23 6.68
CA ARG A 102 -11.15 14.02 5.68
C ARG A 102 -11.59 12.56 5.59
N SER A 103 -10.65 11.63 5.54
CA SER A 103 -10.97 10.20 5.37
C SER A 103 -11.63 9.62 6.62
N LEU A 104 -11.23 10.04 7.82
CA LEU A 104 -11.88 9.67 9.07
C LEU A 104 -13.31 10.22 9.15
N LYS A 105 -13.54 11.46 8.69
CA LYS A 105 -14.89 12.03 8.60
C LYS A 105 -15.78 11.26 7.62
N GLU A 106 -15.27 10.87 6.46
CA GLU A 106 -15.99 10.01 5.51
C GLU A 106 -16.27 8.63 6.11
N ALA A 107 -15.29 8.03 6.80
CA ALA A 107 -15.47 6.74 7.46
C ALA A 107 -16.54 6.80 8.56
N ALA A 108 -16.58 7.86 9.36
CA ALA A 108 -17.58 8.05 10.42
C ALA A 108 -19.02 8.17 9.88
N SER A 109 -19.19 8.51 8.60
CA SER A 109 -20.51 8.53 7.93
C SER A 109 -21.02 7.13 7.56
N ARG A 110 -20.18 6.10 7.70
CA ARG A 110 -20.44 4.72 7.27
C ARG A 110 -20.34 3.74 8.44
N LYS A 111 -21.13 2.67 8.39
CA LYS A 111 -21.09 1.59 9.39
C LYS A 111 -20.09 0.48 9.05
N ASP A 112 -19.65 0.44 7.80
CA ASP A 112 -18.82 -0.60 7.18
C ASP A 112 -17.42 -0.09 6.81
N ALA A 113 -17.05 1.12 7.22
CA ALA A 113 -15.76 1.73 6.90
C ALA A 113 -14.67 1.35 7.90
N LEU A 114 -13.88 0.35 7.54
CA LEU A 114 -12.64 0.01 8.26
C LEU A 114 -11.52 0.95 7.80
N ILE A 115 -10.92 1.72 8.71
CA ILE A 115 -9.81 2.65 8.39
C ILE A 115 -8.75 2.66 9.49
N ALA A 116 -7.47 2.75 9.12
CA ALA A 116 -6.35 3.00 10.03
C ALA A 116 -5.34 3.93 9.34
N CYS A 117 -4.68 4.81 10.10
CA CYS A 117 -3.94 5.95 9.57
C CYS A 117 -2.45 5.88 9.92
N GLY A 118 -1.59 6.23 8.96
CA GLY A 118 -0.14 6.25 9.14
C GLY A 118 0.34 7.36 10.08
N VAL A 119 1.02 6.95 11.15
CA VAL A 119 1.71 7.81 12.14
C VAL A 119 3.21 7.57 12.04
N GLY A 120 4.00 8.62 11.86
CA GLY A 120 5.43 8.53 11.67
C GLY A 120 6.17 9.75 12.22
N THR A 121 7.27 10.09 11.57
CA THR A 121 8.15 11.22 11.93
C THR A 121 8.60 11.98 10.68
N ASP A 122 7.81 11.91 9.62
CA ASP A 122 8.17 12.40 8.28
C ASP A 122 8.21 13.93 8.16
N HIS A 123 7.81 14.65 9.20
CA HIS A 123 7.99 16.10 9.31
C HIS A 123 9.39 16.48 9.85
N LEU A 124 10.15 15.52 10.39
CA LEU A 124 11.55 15.74 10.74
C LEU A 124 12.39 15.77 9.46
N ASN A 125 12.98 16.94 9.19
CA ASN A 125 13.77 17.18 7.99
C ASN A 125 15.26 17.23 8.33
N GLY A 126 16.08 16.46 7.60
CA GLY A 126 17.52 16.37 7.85
C GLY A 126 17.87 15.34 8.92
N GLY A 127 18.90 15.60 9.72
CA GLY A 127 19.39 14.68 10.75
C GLY A 127 19.94 15.39 11.97
N GLY A 128 20.44 14.62 12.93
CA GLY A 128 20.96 15.15 14.20
C GLY A 128 19.93 15.25 15.32
N TYR A 129 18.78 14.58 15.17
CA TYR A 129 17.78 14.46 16.21
C TYR A 129 18.20 13.44 17.26
N ASP A 130 17.97 13.75 18.54
CA ASP A 130 18.10 12.78 19.61
C ASP A 130 16.84 11.90 19.75
N LEU A 131 16.94 10.86 20.57
CA LEU A 131 15.85 9.90 20.77
C LEU A 131 14.59 10.55 21.37
N ASN A 132 14.73 11.58 22.20
CA ASN A 132 13.58 12.26 22.79
C ASN A 132 12.84 13.06 21.72
N GLN A 133 13.56 13.84 20.91
CA GLN A 133 12.96 14.61 19.82
C GLN A 133 12.23 13.70 18.82
N ILE A 134 12.78 12.52 18.54
CA ILE A 134 12.15 11.53 17.65
C ILE A 134 10.87 10.96 18.27
N VAL A 135 10.90 10.61 19.55
CA VAL A 135 9.71 10.13 20.27
C VAL A 135 8.64 11.22 20.33
N ASP A 136 9.00 12.45 20.69
CA ASP A 136 8.06 13.57 20.77
C ASP A 136 7.41 13.84 19.41
N SER A 137 8.15 13.64 18.31
CA SER A 137 7.62 13.74 16.94
C SER A 137 6.63 12.63 16.60
N TYR A 138 6.88 11.41 17.06
CA TYR A 138 5.88 10.33 16.96
C TYR A 138 4.62 10.68 17.75
N LEU A 139 4.78 11.19 18.97
CA LEU A 139 3.66 11.56 19.83
C LEU A 139 2.81 12.68 19.21
N GLU A 140 3.41 13.68 18.56
CA GLU A 140 2.67 14.72 17.84
C GLU A 140 1.71 14.14 16.79
N GLN A 141 2.20 13.23 15.95
CA GLN A 141 1.36 12.62 14.91
C GLN A 141 0.35 11.63 15.50
N LEU A 142 0.75 10.90 16.55
CA LEU A 142 -0.11 9.97 17.28
C LEU A 142 -1.29 10.70 17.92
N ASP A 143 -1.02 11.78 18.66
CA ASP A 143 -2.01 12.64 19.32
C ASP A 143 -3.00 13.23 18.32
N PHE A 144 -2.52 13.67 17.16
CA PHE A 144 -3.38 14.14 16.08
C PHE A 144 -4.35 13.04 15.59
N VAL A 145 -3.82 11.86 15.24
CA VAL A 145 -4.64 10.77 14.69
C VAL A 145 -5.64 10.24 15.72
N GLN A 146 -5.23 10.03 16.97
CA GLN A 146 -6.13 9.56 18.03
C GLN A 146 -7.17 10.63 18.40
N GLY A 147 -6.80 11.92 18.35
CA GLY A 147 -7.72 13.04 18.61
C GLY A 147 -8.85 13.13 17.58
N GLU A 148 -8.59 12.71 16.34
CA GLU A 148 -9.60 12.53 15.29
C GLU A 148 -10.36 11.19 15.39
N GLY A 149 -10.08 10.37 16.42
CA GLY A 149 -10.69 9.05 16.63
C GLY A 149 -10.15 7.95 15.70
N GLY A 150 -9.00 8.18 15.07
CA GLY A 150 -8.39 7.24 14.13
C GLY A 150 -7.62 6.11 14.80
N ARG A 151 -7.72 4.91 14.22
CA ARG A 151 -6.79 3.79 14.54
C ARG A 151 -5.45 4.03 13.88
N VAL A 152 -4.38 3.53 14.48
CA VAL A 152 -3.01 3.89 14.10
C VAL A 152 -2.27 2.74 13.42
N ILE A 153 -1.58 3.08 12.33
CA ILE A 153 -0.49 2.29 11.77
C ILE A 153 0.81 3.04 12.09
N LEU A 154 1.62 2.51 13.00
CA LEU A 154 2.87 3.13 13.44
C LEU A 154 3.98 2.82 12.42
N MET A 155 4.27 3.81 11.59
CA MET A 155 5.26 3.76 10.51
C MET A 155 6.69 3.79 11.03
N ALA A 156 7.61 3.20 10.26
CA ALA A 156 9.04 3.34 10.49
C ALA A 156 9.51 4.81 10.35
N SER A 157 10.56 5.19 11.09
CA SER A 157 11.10 6.54 11.16
C SER A 157 12.47 6.64 10.52
N ARG A 158 12.61 7.48 9.48
CA ARG A 158 13.92 7.80 8.89
C ARG A 158 14.88 8.41 9.92
N ALA A 159 14.36 9.26 10.81
CA ALA A 159 15.16 9.88 11.87
C ALA A 159 15.67 8.84 12.88
N LEU A 160 14.82 7.88 13.28
CA LEU A 160 15.22 6.79 14.18
C LEU A 160 16.26 5.88 13.52
N ALA A 161 16.06 5.53 12.25
CA ALA A 161 17.02 4.75 11.47
C ALA A 161 18.41 5.39 11.47
N ALA A 162 18.46 6.72 11.32
CA ALA A 162 19.71 7.48 11.29
C ALA A 162 20.33 7.74 12.69
N ALA A 163 19.52 7.82 13.74
CA ALA A 163 19.96 8.24 15.08
C ALA A 163 20.28 7.07 16.03
N ALA A 164 19.61 5.94 15.87
CA ALA A 164 19.78 4.78 16.74
C ALA A 164 21.20 4.23 16.67
N ARG A 165 21.79 3.95 17.84
CA ARG A 165 23.16 3.41 17.98
C ARG A 165 23.16 1.94 18.35
N SER A 166 22.00 1.43 18.77
CA SER A 166 21.81 0.05 19.19
C SER A 166 20.35 -0.38 19.02
N PRO A 167 20.07 -1.70 19.00
CA PRO A 167 18.71 -2.23 19.08
C PRO A 167 17.89 -1.69 20.27
N ASP A 168 18.56 -1.44 21.41
CA ASP A 168 17.93 -0.92 22.64
C ASP A 168 17.32 0.48 22.46
N ASP A 169 17.87 1.31 21.55
CA ASP A 169 17.28 2.61 21.23
C ASP A 169 15.90 2.45 20.55
N TYR A 170 15.73 1.42 19.70
CA TYR A 170 14.43 1.10 19.10
C TYR A 170 13.44 0.62 20.16
N LEU A 171 13.86 -0.30 21.03
CA LEU A 171 12.99 -0.81 22.11
C LEU A 171 12.49 0.34 22.99
N LYS A 172 13.40 1.24 23.42
CA LYS A 172 13.07 2.42 24.22
C LYS A 172 12.14 3.39 23.51
N ALA A 173 12.39 3.69 22.24
CA ALA A 173 11.53 4.59 21.46
C ALA A 173 10.11 4.02 21.31
N TYR A 174 10.00 2.78 20.84
CA TYR A 174 8.71 2.13 20.61
C TYR A 174 7.93 1.92 21.91
N ALA A 175 8.57 1.52 23.01
CA ALA A 175 7.90 1.37 24.30
C ALA A 175 7.26 2.69 24.78
N ARG A 176 7.98 3.81 24.65
CA ARG A 176 7.44 5.14 24.99
C ARG A 176 6.24 5.51 24.12
N VAL A 177 6.34 5.36 22.81
CA VAL A 177 5.24 5.68 21.89
C VAL A 177 4.03 4.77 22.12
N LEU A 178 4.24 3.46 22.30
CA LEU A 178 3.17 2.48 22.50
C LEU A 178 2.46 2.65 23.84
N SER A 179 3.18 3.02 24.91
CA SER A 179 2.56 3.32 26.21
C SER A 179 1.58 4.48 26.14
N HIS A 180 1.78 5.42 25.22
CA HIS A 180 0.93 6.60 24.99
C HIS A 180 -0.29 6.31 24.11
N ALA A 181 -0.27 5.23 23.33
CA ALA A 181 -1.37 4.90 22.43
C ALA A 181 -2.65 4.49 23.18
N ASP A 182 -3.77 5.14 22.87
CA ASP A 182 -5.10 4.87 23.44
C ASP A 182 -5.66 3.51 23.02
N GLN A 183 -5.32 3.06 21.81
CA GLN A 183 -5.79 1.82 21.21
C GLN A 183 -4.61 0.98 20.71
N LYS A 184 -4.89 -0.30 20.45
CA LYS A 184 -3.93 -1.18 19.78
C LYS A 184 -3.55 -0.62 18.40
N VAL A 185 -2.25 -0.62 18.10
CA VAL A 185 -1.71 -0.12 16.84
C VAL A 185 -1.25 -1.26 15.93
N VAL A 186 -1.15 -0.99 14.62
CA VAL A 186 -0.44 -1.86 13.68
C VAL A 186 0.97 -1.34 13.51
N ILE A 187 1.98 -2.15 13.84
CA ILE A 187 3.39 -1.81 13.57
C ILE A 187 3.67 -1.96 12.08
N HIS A 188 4.45 -1.07 11.49
CA HIS A 188 4.85 -1.17 10.09
C HIS A 188 6.37 -1.21 9.93
N TRP A 189 6.88 -2.37 9.52
CA TRP A 189 8.27 -2.54 9.12
C TRP A 189 8.39 -2.42 7.59
N LEU A 190 8.82 -1.25 7.14
CA LEU A 190 9.07 -0.93 5.73
C LEU A 190 10.54 -1.19 5.39
N GLY A 191 10.80 -2.03 4.37
CA GLY A 191 12.16 -2.33 3.93
C GLY A 191 12.79 -1.28 3.02
N GLU A 192 14.11 -1.35 2.88
CA GLU A 192 14.96 -0.38 2.19
C GLU A 192 14.72 -0.27 0.67
N MET A 193 14.07 -1.25 0.07
CA MET A 193 13.69 -1.27 -1.35
C MET A 193 12.53 -0.33 -1.66
N PHE A 194 11.69 -0.05 -0.65
CA PHE A 194 10.66 0.98 -0.69
C PHE A 194 11.21 2.33 -0.26
N ASP A 195 12.05 2.36 0.78
CA ASP A 195 12.65 3.58 1.31
C ASP A 195 14.11 3.34 1.75
N PRO A 196 15.10 3.74 0.92
CA PRO A 196 16.51 3.52 1.24
C PRO A 196 16.98 4.17 2.55
N ALA A 197 16.28 5.20 3.04
CA ALA A 197 16.64 5.86 4.31
C ALA A 197 16.26 5.02 5.56
N LEU A 198 15.62 3.87 5.37
CA LEU A 198 15.29 2.90 6.42
C LEU A 198 16.23 1.69 6.44
N GLU A 199 17.35 1.74 5.73
CA GLU A 199 18.35 0.68 5.76
C GLU A 199 18.78 0.35 7.20
N GLY A 200 18.80 -0.95 7.54
CA GLY A 200 19.22 -1.40 8.86
C GLY A 200 18.21 -1.15 9.99
N TYR A 201 16.95 -0.86 9.67
CA TYR A 201 15.90 -0.66 10.67
C TYR A 201 15.86 -1.81 11.68
N TRP A 202 15.60 -1.48 12.96
CA TRP A 202 15.78 -2.35 14.13
C TRP A 202 17.23 -2.65 14.54
N GLY A 203 18.20 -1.93 13.97
CA GLY A 203 19.59 -1.91 14.46
C GLY A 203 20.50 -2.97 13.84
N SER A 204 20.09 -3.60 12.74
CA SER A 204 20.94 -4.55 12.00
C SER A 204 20.64 -4.52 10.50
N GLY A 205 21.70 -4.59 9.67
CA GLY A 205 21.58 -4.80 8.23
C GLY A 205 21.18 -6.24 7.85
N ASP A 206 21.23 -7.18 8.79
CA ASP A 206 20.68 -8.53 8.62
C ASP A 206 19.23 -8.56 9.13
N HIS A 207 18.28 -8.74 8.20
CA HIS A 207 16.85 -8.77 8.52
C HIS A 207 16.48 -9.86 9.53
N MET A 208 17.21 -10.97 9.62
CA MET A 208 16.90 -12.01 10.62
C MET A 208 17.31 -11.57 12.03
N GLN A 209 18.41 -10.82 12.17
CA GLN A 209 18.82 -10.24 13.46
C GLN A 209 17.91 -9.07 13.85
N ALA A 210 17.57 -8.20 12.89
CA ALA A 210 16.58 -7.13 13.07
C ALA A 210 15.20 -7.68 13.53
N MET A 211 14.81 -8.86 13.00
CA MET A 211 13.57 -9.54 13.40
C MET A 211 13.56 -9.91 14.88
N GLU A 212 14.70 -10.31 15.47
CA GLU A 212 14.78 -10.59 16.91
C GLU A 212 14.45 -9.35 17.74
N THR A 213 14.95 -8.18 17.35
CA THR A 213 14.65 -6.91 18.04
C THR A 213 13.18 -6.51 17.86
N CYS A 214 12.65 -6.67 16.64
CA CYS A 214 11.25 -6.37 16.36
C CYS A 214 10.30 -7.30 17.15
N LEU A 215 10.61 -8.60 17.24
CA LEU A 215 9.84 -9.56 18.03
C LEU A 215 9.91 -9.26 19.53
N ALA A 216 11.09 -8.92 20.06
CA ALA A 216 11.24 -8.50 21.46
C ALA A 216 10.36 -7.28 21.77
N MET A 217 10.37 -6.26 20.90
CA MET A 217 9.49 -5.09 21.02
C MET A 217 8.00 -5.50 21.03
N ILE A 218 7.59 -6.40 20.14
CA ILE A 218 6.20 -6.87 20.06
C ILE A 218 5.82 -7.65 21.33
N GLU A 219 6.69 -8.53 21.81
CA GLU A 219 6.45 -9.34 23.02
C GLU A 219 6.27 -8.47 24.27
N GLU A 220 7.11 -7.44 24.44
CA GLU A 220 7.06 -6.51 25.57
C GLU A 220 5.84 -5.58 25.55
N ASN A 221 5.19 -5.40 24.40
CA ASN A 221 4.10 -4.44 24.20
C ASN A 221 2.85 -5.07 23.56
N ALA A 222 2.65 -6.39 23.70
CA ALA A 222 1.63 -7.15 22.97
C ALA A 222 0.18 -6.69 23.25
N ASP A 223 -0.08 -6.10 24.42
CA ASP A 223 -1.37 -5.52 24.80
C ASP A 223 -1.68 -4.21 24.05
N LYS A 224 -0.66 -3.54 23.50
CA LYS A 224 -0.75 -2.32 22.69
C LYS A 224 -0.67 -2.56 21.19
N ILE A 225 -0.52 -3.80 20.75
CA ILE A 225 -0.32 -4.14 19.33
C ILE A 225 -1.48 -5.01 18.82
N ASP A 226 -2.10 -4.58 17.72
CA ASP A 226 -3.08 -5.36 16.96
C ASP A 226 -2.38 -6.31 15.99
N GLY A 227 -1.31 -5.84 15.35
CA GLY A 227 -0.54 -6.64 14.42
C GLY A 227 0.71 -5.93 13.93
N ILE A 228 1.43 -6.61 13.04
CA ILE A 228 2.56 -6.05 12.31
C ILE A 228 2.38 -6.26 10.81
N LYS A 229 2.61 -5.20 10.03
CA LYS A 229 2.84 -5.26 8.60
C LYS A 229 4.34 -5.37 8.32
N ILE A 230 4.74 -6.38 7.55
CA ILE A 230 6.13 -6.51 7.06
C ILE A 230 6.19 -6.30 5.54
N SER A 231 7.03 -5.38 5.10
CA SER A 231 7.24 -5.04 3.68
C SER A 231 8.71 -5.22 3.30
N LEU A 232 9.18 -6.47 3.39
CA LEU A 232 10.55 -6.87 3.00
C LEU A 232 10.60 -7.65 1.68
N LEU A 233 9.45 -7.92 1.05
CA LEU A 233 9.32 -8.73 -0.18
C LEU A 233 10.04 -10.09 -0.10
N SER A 234 10.03 -10.70 1.09
CA SER A 234 10.66 -11.98 1.37
C SER A 234 9.67 -12.86 2.13
N LYS A 235 8.97 -13.70 1.36
CA LYS A 235 7.98 -14.67 1.84
C LYS A 235 8.49 -15.49 3.02
N GLU A 236 9.73 -15.97 2.93
CA GLU A 236 10.34 -16.85 3.94
C GLU A 236 10.46 -16.15 5.29
N LYS A 237 10.85 -14.87 5.28
CA LYS A 237 10.97 -14.05 6.51
C LYS A 237 9.60 -13.83 7.15
N GLU A 238 8.58 -13.54 6.35
CA GLU A 238 7.21 -13.40 6.86
C GLU A 238 6.70 -14.70 7.50
N ILE A 239 6.91 -15.84 6.84
CA ILE A 239 6.49 -17.15 7.38
C ILE A 239 7.20 -17.47 8.70
N VAL A 240 8.50 -17.17 8.81
CA VAL A 240 9.24 -17.34 10.07
C VAL A 240 8.66 -16.43 11.15
N MET A 241 8.43 -15.15 10.84
CA MET A 241 7.95 -14.18 11.82
C MET A 241 6.52 -14.48 12.30
N ARG A 242 5.58 -14.78 11.39
CA ARG A 242 4.17 -15.01 11.76
C ARG A 242 3.97 -16.18 12.71
N ARG A 243 4.86 -17.19 12.65
CA ARG A 243 4.84 -18.36 13.55
C ARG A 243 5.37 -18.07 14.95
N ARG A 244 5.98 -16.90 15.16
CA ARG A 244 6.57 -16.45 16.42
C ARG A 244 5.79 -15.32 17.08
N LEU A 245 4.76 -14.77 16.42
CA LEU A 245 3.98 -13.67 16.98
C LEU A 245 3.22 -14.12 18.25
N PRO A 246 3.12 -13.26 19.28
CA PRO A 246 2.28 -13.52 20.44
C PRO A 246 0.82 -13.75 20.04
N SER A 247 0.09 -14.53 20.86
CA SER A 247 -1.33 -14.74 20.67
C SER A 247 -2.09 -13.40 20.62
N GLY A 248 -2.94 -13.24 19.61
CA GLY A 248 -3.72 -12.02 19.39
C GLY A 248 -3.00 -10.90 18.65
N VAL A 249 -1.72 -11.08 18.27
CA VAL A 249 -0.99 -10.18 17.36
C VAL A 249 -1.06 -10.72 15.94
N ARG A 250 -1.65 -9.96 15.02
CA ARG A 250 -1.83 -10.35 13.62
C ARG A 250 -0.55 -10.16 12.80
N MET A 251 -0.33 -11.05 11.84
CA MET A 251 0.57 -10.77 10.71
C MET A 251 -0.24 -10.16 9.58
N TYR A 252 0.04 -8.92 9.19
CA TYR A 252 -0.45 -8.33 7.96
C TYR A 252 0.63 -8.48 6.89
N THR A 253 0.37 -9.25 5.83
CA THR A 253 1.32 -9.30 4.72
C THR A 253 1.39 -7.92 4.06
N GLY A 254 2.61 -7.43 3.91
CA GLY A 254 2.97 -6.29 3.08
C GLY A 254 3.82 -6.71 1.89
N ASP A 255 3.77 -8.01 1.52
CA ASP A 255 4.50 -8.62 0.43
C ASP A 255 3.64 -8.66 -0.85
N ASP A 256 3.75 -7.61 -1.65
CA ASP A 256 3.06 -7.49 -2.93
C ASP A 256 3.60 -8.46 -4.01
N PHE A 257 4.62 -9.29 -3.72
CA PHE A 257 5.13 -10.34 -4.63
C PHE A 257 4.52 -11.72 -4.37
N ASN A 258 4.05 -11.97 -3.14
CA ASN A 258 3.72 -13.32 -2.65
C ASN A 258 2.39 -13.39 -1.87
N TYR A 259 1.61 -12.30 -1.86
CA TYR A 259 0.39 -12.14 -1.06
C TYR A 259 -0.63 -13.29 -1.20
N ALA A 260 -0.85 -13.85 -2.40
CA ALA A 260 -1.85 -14.91 -2.57
C ALA A 260 -1.52 -16.15 -1.71
N GLU A 261 -0.27 -16.61 -1.73
CA GLU A 261 0.19 -17.74 -0.91
C GLU A 261 0.16 -17.39 0.59
N LEU A 262 0.61 -16.19 0.95
CA LEU A 262 0.71 -15.76 2.34
C LEU A 262 -0.66 -15.60 3.01
N ILE A 263 -1.65 -15.08 2.27
CA ILE A 263 -3.04 -14.91 2.71
C ILE A 263 -3.75 -16.25 2.83
N ALA A 264 -3.58 -17.17 1.86
CA ALA A 264 -4.13 -18.52 1.96
C ALA A 264 -3.58 -19.22 3.21
N GLY A 265 -2.27 -19.11 3.43
CA GLY A 265 -1.59 -19.67 4.59
C GLY A 265 -1.02 -21.06 4.33
N ASP A 266 -0.52 -21.66 5.41
CA ASP A 266 0.00 -23.02 5.46
C ASP A 266 -0.61 -23.78 6.66
N GLU A 267 -0.18 -25.02 6.87
CA GLU A 267 -0.67 -25.88 7.97
C GLU A 267 -0.52 -25.27 9.38
N LYS A 268 0.35 -24.26 9.55
CA LYS A 268 0.61 -23.61 10.84
C LYS A 268 -0.13 -22.27 11.00
N GLY A 269 -0.63 -21.68 9.92
CA GLY A 269 -1.37 -20.43 9.98
C GLY A 269 -1.28 -19.60 8.69
N HIS A 270 -1.89 -18.43 8.74
CA HIS A 270 -2.00 -17.51 7.61
C HIS A 270 -1.64 -16.08 8.02
N SER A 271 -1.54 -15.21 7.03
CA SER A 271 -1.43 -13.76 7.23
C SER A 271 -2.75 -13.08 6.85
N ASP A 272 -3.12 -12.03 7.58
CA ASP A 272 -4.05 -10.99 7.13
C ASP A 272 -3.35 -10.10 6.08
N ALA A 273 -4.00 -9.05 5.56
CA ALA A 273 -3.45 -8.25 4.46
C ALA A 273 -3.45 -6.74 4.73
N LEU A 274 -2.34 -6.06 4.42
CA LEU A 274 -2.25 -4.60 4.30
C LEU A 274 -1.31 -4.26 3.12
N LEU A 275 -1.89 -4.21 1.92
CA LEU A 275 -1.15 -4.27 0.67
C LEU A 275 -1.36 -3.04 -0.21
N GLY A 276 -0.32 -2.66 -0.96
CA GLY A 276 -0.44 -1.63 -1.99
C GLY A 276 -1.13 -2.18 -3.24
N ILE A 277 -0.89 -3.44 -3.61
CA ILE A 277 -1.54 -4.05 -4.77
C ILE A 277 -3.06 -4.15 -4.61
N PHE A 278 -3.57 -4.29 -3.37
CA PHE A 278 -5.02 -4.34 -3.11
C PHE A 278 -5.76 -3.05 -3.48
N ASP A 279 -5.07 -1.91 -3.59
CA ASP A 279 -5.60 -0.69 -4.23
C ASP A 279 -5.89 -0.97 -5.72
N ALA A 280 -4.84 -1.37 -6.44
CA ALA A 280 -4.84 -1.57 -7.88
C ALA A 280 -5.78 -2.71 -8.35
N ILE A 281 -5.96 -3.75 -7.53
CA ILE A 281 -6.76 -4.94 -7.88
C ILE A 281 -8.00 -5.12 -7.00
N ALA A 282 -8.48 -4.05 -6.35
CA ALA A 282 -9.52 -4.12 -5.31
C ALA A 282 -10.73 -5.04 -5.62
N PRO A 283 -11.35 -5.01 -6.82
CA PRO A 283 -12.47 -5.91 -7.14
C PRO A 283 -12.08 -7.39 -7.13
N VAL A 284 -10.88 -7.70 -7.64
CA VAL A 284 -10.34 -9.06 -7.71
C VAL A 284 -9.98 -9.57 -6.32
N ALA A 285 -9.31 -8.75 -5.51
CA ALA A 285 -8.99 -9.07 -4.12
C ALA A 285 -10.27 -9.33 -3.30
N SER A 286 -11.28 -8.46 -3.41
CA SER A 286 -12.57 -8.62 -2.75
C SER A 286 -13.27 -9.94 -3.13
N LYS A 287 -13.30 -10.29 -4.42
CA LYS A 287 -13.90 -11.55 -4.88
C LYS A 287 -13.15 -12.76 -4.33
N ALA A 288 -11.82 -12.75 -4.43
CA ALA A 288 -10.98 -13.85 -3.96
C ALA A 288 -11.14 -14.08 -2.45
N LEU A 289 -11.10 -13.02 -1.63
CA LEU A 289 -11.28 -13.12 -0.18
C LEU A 289 -12.64 -13.73 0.20
N ALA A 290 -13.70 -13.40 -0.54
CA ALA A 290 -15.01 -14.02 -0.35
C ALA A 290 -15.00 -15.51 -0.72
N SER A 291 -14.29 -15.90 -1.79
CA SER A 291 -14.10 -17.31 -2.15
C SER A 291 -13.32 -18.09 -1.10
N LEU A 292 -12.25 -17.50 -0.55
CA LEU A 292 -11.47 -18.09 0.54
C LEU A 292 -12.32 -18.34 1.79
N LYS A 293 -13.20 -17.40 2.16
CA LYS A 293 -14.11 -17.61 3.31
C LYS A 293 -15.04 -18.81 3.11
N ARG A 294 -15.50 -19.05 1.87
CA ARG A 294 -16.39 -20.18 1.55
C ARG A 294 -15.65 -21.52 1.43
N GLY A 295 -14.33 -21.55 1.62
CA GLY A 295 -13.50 -22.75 1.43
C GLY A 295 -13.28 -23.13 -0.03
N ALA A 296 -13.45 -22.17 -0.95
CA ALA A 296 -13.23 -22.37 -2.39
C ALA A 296 -11.78 -21.99 -2.76
N ASP A 297 -10.80 -22.70 -2.21
CA ASP A 297 -9.39 -22.36 -2.30
C ASP A 297 -8.88 -22.32 -3.75
N ASN A 298 -9.31 -23.27 -4.59
CA ASN A 298 -8.98 -23.26 -6.02
C ASN A 298 -9.51 -21.99 -6.71
N GLU A 299 -10.74 -21.57 -6.40
CA GLU A 299 -11.30 -20.33 -6.96
C GLU A 299 -10.52 -19.10 -6.48
N PHE A 300 -10.08 -19.08 -5.21
CA PHE A 300 -9.22 -18.03 -4.67
C PHE A 300 -7.92 -17.90 -5.47
N PHE A 301 -7.24 -19.02 -5.75
CA PHE A 301 -5.99 -19.02 -6.54
C PHE A 301 -6.24 -18.70 -8.02
N ASP A 302 -7.26 -19.29 -8.65
CA ASP A 302 -7.62 -18.99 -10.05
C ASP A 302 -7.88 -17.48 -10.26
N ILE A 303 -8.42 -16.81 -9.25
CA ILE A 303 -8.69 -15.36 -9.27
C ILE A 303 -7.41 -14.54 -9.03
N LEU A 304 -6.59 -14.87 -8.02
CA LEU A 304 -5.45 -14.03 -7.63
C LEU A 304 -4.14 -14.34 -8.37
N GLU A 305 -3.88 -15.58 -8.76
CA GLU A 305 -2.60 -15.97 -9.35
C GLU A 305 -2.27 -15.17 -10.64
N PRO A 306 -3.23 -14.90 -11.55
CA PRO A 306 -2.99 -14.01 -12.69
C PRO A 306 -2.55 -12.59 -12.28
N THR A 307 -3.03 -12.10 -11.13
CA THR A 307 -2.68 -10.77 -10.60
C THR A 307 -1.29 -10.72 -9.97
N VAL A 308 -0.70 -11.85 -9.60
CA VAL A 308 0.66 -11.91 -9.04
C VAL A 308 1.69 -11.44 -10.07
N ALA A 309 1.57 -11.86 -11.33
CA ALA A 309 2.47 -11.42 -12.40
C ALA A 309 2.39 -9.90 -12.62
N LEU A 310 1.17 -9.36 -12.67
CA LEU A 310 0.93 -7.92 -12.73
C LEU A 310 1.58 -7.19 -11.55
N SER A 311 1.35 -7.68 -10.33
CA SER A 311 1.88 -7.08 -9.11
C SER A 311 3.40 -7.04 -9.11
N ARG A 312 4.05 -8.17 -9.40
CA ARG A 312 5.52 -8.25 -9.49
C ARG A 312 6.08 -7.25 -10.51
N HIS A 313 5.40 -7.02 -11.62
CA HIS A 313 5.81 -6.01 -12.60
C HIS A 313 5.59 -4.57 -12.11
N ILE A 314 4.47 -4.28 -11.43
CA ILE A 314 4.21 -2.95 -10.82
C ILE A 314 5.30 -2.64 -9.77
N PHE A 315 5.64 -3.62 -8.93
CA PHE A 315 6.59 -3.48 -7.83
C PHE A 315 8.05 -3.82 -8.19
N LYS A 316 8.35 -4.08 -9.47
CA LYS A 316 9.72 -4.41 -9.91
C LYS A 316 10.70 -3.27 -9.61
N ALA A 317 11.96 -3.63 -9.42
CA ALA A 317 13.03 -2.67 -9.16
C ALA A 317 13.08 -1.55 -10.24
N PRO A 318 13.27 -0.27 -9.86
CA PRO A 318 13.32 0.26 -8.49
C PRO A 318 11.92 0.29 -7.85
N THR A 319 11.75 -0.42 -6.74
CA THR A 319 10.44 -0.76 -6.16
C THR A 319 9.68 0.46 -5.66
N ARG A 320 10.35 1.46 -5.08
CA ARG A 320 9.74 2.74 -4.63
C ARG A 320 8.82 3.45 -5.64
N PHE A 321 8.92 3.13 -6.93
CA PHE A 321 8.07 3.66 -8.01
C PHE A 321 6.87 2.76 -8.37
N TYR A 322 6.48 1.81 -7.52
CA TYR A 322 5.28 1.00 -7.74
C TYR A 322 4.00 1.83 -7.78
N LYS A 323 3.96 2.93 -7.00
CA LYS A 323 2.86 3.89 -6.91
C LYS A 323 2.41 4.38 -8.29
N THR A 324 3.36 4.55 -9.19
CA THR A 324 3.15 4.94 -10.59
C THR A 324 2.36 3.91 -11.38
N GLY A 325 2.63 2.62 -11.16
CA GLY A 325 1.85 1.54 -11.78
C GLY A 325 0.45 1.43 -11.18
N VAL A 326 0.31 1.63 -9.86
CA VAL A 326 -0.99 1.65 -9.16
C VAL A 326 -1.88 2.76 -9.73
N VAL A 327 -1.40 4.01 -9.75
CA VAL A 327 -2.15 5.15 -10.27
C VAL A 327 -2.41 5.04 -11.76
N PHE A 328 -1.46 4.49 -12.54
CA PHE A 328 -1.70 4.23 -13.96
C PHE A 328 -2.85 3.23 -14.17
N LEU A 329 -2.97 2.20 -13.34
CA LEU A 329 -4.08 1.25 -13.43
C LEU A 329 -5.41 1.88 -12.98
N ALA A 330 -5.39 2.77 -11.98
CA ALA A 330 -6.55 3.58 -11.60
C ALA A 330 -7.03 4.47 -12.77
N TYR A 331 -6.08 5.11 -13.49
CA TYR A 331 -6.36 5.83 -14.73
C TYR A 331 -6.92 4.91 -15.82
N LEU A 332 -6.34 3.73 -16.08
CA LEU A 332 -6.91 2.82 -17.09
C LEU A 332 -8.34 2.39 -16.76
N ASN A 333 -8.67 2.25 -15.47
CA ASN A 333 -9.97 1.82 -14.96
C ASN A 333 -11.00 2.94 -14.75
N GLY A 334 -10.73 4.18 -15.16
CA GLY A 334 -11.73 5.25 -15.02
C GLY A 334 -11.91 5.78 -13.59
N LEU A 335 -10.98 5.50 -12.68
CA LEU A 335 -11.09 5.92 -11.28
C LEU A 335 -10.60 7.36 -11.04
N GLN A 336 -9.82 7.88 -11.99
CA GLN A 336 -9.44 9.28 -12.15
C GLN A 336 -9.31 9.59 -13.65
N ASP A 337 -9.48 10.84 -14.08
CA ASP A 337 -9.60 11.17 -15.51
C ASP A 337 -8.30 11.58 -16.20
N HIS A 338 -7.20 11.62 -15.46
CA HIS A 338 -5.88 12.01 -15.94
C HIS A 338 -4.81 11.08 -15.35
N PHE A 339 -3.61 11.12 -15.90
CA PHE A 339 -2.44 10.46 -15.34
C PHE A 339 -1.41 11.49 -14.87
N THR A 340 -1.77 12.19 -13.79
CA THR A 340 -0.93 13.16 -13.06
C THR A 340 -0.81 12.68 -11.64
N MET A 341 0.38 12.76 -11.05
CA MET A 341 0.65 12.32 -9.70
C MET A 341 1.28 13.42 -8.88
N VAL A 342 1.10 13.32 -7.55
CA VAL A 342 1.90 14.07 -6.59
C VAL A 342 3.39 13.80 -6.89
N GLY A 343 4.25 14.82 -6.74
CA GLY A 343 5.68 14.68 -7.00
C GLY A 343 6.05 14.51 -8.48
N GLY A 344 5.12 14.72 -9.42
CA GLY A 344 5.34 14.49 -10.86
C GLY A 344 5.73 13.04 -11.20
N GLN A 345 5.27 12.09 -10.38
CA GLN A 345 5.72 10.70 -10.42
C GLN A 345 5.17 9.88 -11.60
N GLU A 346 4.24 10.42 -12.40
CA GLU A 346 3.71 9.80 -13.63
C GLU A 346 4.80 9.49 -14.69
N SER A 347 5.99 10.08 -14.52
CA SER A 347 7.16 9.91 -15.40
C SER A 347 8.18 8.88 -14.92
N THR A 348 7.98 8.26 -13.74
CA THR A 348 8.99 7.41 -13.08
C THR A 348 9.04 5.96 -13.59
N ARG A 349 8.14 5.59 -14.50
CA ARG A 349 8.15 4.31 -15.23
C ARG A 349 8.19 4.56 -16.74
N SER A 350 8.81 3.65 -17.47
CA SER A 350 9.01 3.80 -18.92
C SER A 350 7.75 3.45 -19.71
N THR A 351 7.65 3.91 -20.96
CA THR A 351 6.58 3.50 -21.89
C THR A 351 6.49 1.98 -22.04
N GLN A 352 7.63 1.27 -22.03
CA GLN A 352 7.67 -0.19 -22.07
C GLN A 352 7.06 -0.82 -20.80
N HIS A 353 7.32 -0.22 -19.64
CA HIS A 353 6.69 -0.65 -18.40
C HIS A 353 5.18 -0.51 -18.46
N PHE A 354 4.66 0.61 -18.93
CA PHE A 354 3.20 0.81 -19.07
C PHE A 354 2.57 -0.12 -20.10
N ALA A 355 3.25 -0.41 -21.21
CA ALA A 355 2.78 -1.37 -22.21
C ALA A 355 2.66 -2.79 -21.62
N GLU A 356 3.68 -3.24 -20.89
CA GLU A 356 3.63 -4.55 -20.22
C GLU A 356 2.64 -4.59 -19.07
N LEU A 357 2.50 -3.48 -18.31
CA LEU A 357 1.48 -3.36 -17.27
C LEU A 357 0.08 -3.55 -17.87
N PHE A 358 -0.20 -2.91 -19.01
CA PHE A 358 -1.48 -3.07 -19.71
C PHE A 358 -1.73 -4.53 -20.13
N ARG A 359 -0.73 -5.21 -20.72
CA ARG A 359 -0.85 -6.63 -21.10
C ARG A 359 -1.13 -7.53 -19.89
N LEU A 360 -0.42 -7.31 -18.80
CA LEU A 360 -0.61 -8.07 -17.57
C LEU A 360 -1.95 -7.75 -16.90
N ALA A 361 -2.41 -6.50 -16.94
CA ALA A 361 -3.71 -6.09 -16.42
C ALA A 361 -4.88 -6.73 -17.17
N ASP A 362 -4.79 -6.84 -18.50
CA ASP A 362 -5.74 -7.57 -19.32
C ASP A 362 -5.77 -9.06 -18.94
N LYS A 363 -4.62 -9.73 -18.93
CA LYS A 363 -4.52 -11.16 -18.55
C LYS A 363 -4.96 -11.45 -17.11
N ALA A 364 -4.80 -10.46 -16.23
CA ALA A 364 -5.20 -10.52 -14.84
C ALA A 364 -6.69 -10.20 -14.61
N ASN A 365 -7.45 -9.90 -15.66
CA ASN A 365 -8.88 -9.57 -15.58
C ASN A 365 -9.20 -8.32 -14.72
N VAL A 366 -8.24 -7.40 -14.56
CA VAL A 366 -8.37 -6.21 -13.71
C VAL A 366 -8.73 -4.93 -14.49
N LEU A 367 -8.89 -5.01 -15.81
CA LEU A 367 -9.40 -3.91 -16.63
C LEU A 367 -10.93 -3.93 -16.59
N ALA A 368 -11.54 -3.13 -15.72
CA ALA A 368 -12.98 -3.14 -15.47
C ALA A 368 -13.80 -2.86 -16.74
N GLU A 369 -13.36 -1.90 -17.55
CA GLU A 369 -13.97 -1.53 -18.84
C GLU A 369 -12.91 -1.60 -19.95
N PRO A 370 -12.72 -2.77 -20.62
CA PRO A 370 -11.63 -2.99 -21.57
C PRO A 370 -11.55 -1.96 -22.71
N ASP A 371 -12.70 -1.48 -23.18
CA ASP A 371 -12.76 -0.49 -24.26
C ASP A 371 -12.29 0.90 -23.79
N LEU A 372 -12.65 1.30 -22.56
CA LEU A 372 -12.16 2.53 -21.93
C LEU A 372 -10.65 2.46 -21.66
N ALA A 373 -10.19 1.34 -21.09
CA ALA A 373 -8.77 1.11 -20.84
C ALA A 373 -7.96 1.17 -22.15
N THR A 374 -8.48 0.54 -23.22
CA THR A 374 -7.87 0.58 -24.55
C THR A 374 -7.81 2.00 -25.11
N HIS A 375 -8.89 2.78 -24.98
CA HIS A 375 -8.92 4.18 -25.39
C HIS A 375 -7.89 5.03 -24.64
N ARG A 376 -7.85 4.90 -23.30
CA ARG A 376 -6.93 5.64 -22.43
C ARG A 376 -5.46 5.27 -22.67
N MET A 377 -5.18 4.00 -22.93
CA MET A 377 -3.85 3.54 -23.31
C MET A 377 -3.41 4.08 -24.68
N LYS A 378 -4.32 4.11 -25.67
CA LYS A 378 -4.04 4.75 -26.98
C LYS A 378 -3.74 6.24 -26.83
N ALA A 379 -4.50 6.97 -26.01
CA ALA A 379 -4.25 8.38 -25.72
C ALA A 379 -2.88 8.60 -25.06
N PHE A 380 -2.53 7.76 -24.07
CA PHE A 380 -1.21 7.79 -23.45
C PHE A 380 -0.08 7.50 -24.44
N LEU A 381 -0.24 6.51 -25.32
CA LEU A 381 0.76 6.18 -26.34
C LEU A 381 0.91 7.27 -27.39
N ALA A 382 -0.17 7.95 -27.77
CA ALA A 382 -0.14 9.05 -28.74
C ALA A 382 0.76 10.20 -28.26
N VAL A 383 0.67 10.59 -26.98
CA VAL A 383 1.57 11.62 -26.42
C VAL A 383 3.02 11.14 -26.26
N ARG A 384 3.25 9.82 -26.35
CA ARG A 384 4.59 9.20 -26.42
C ARG A 384 5.06 8.96 -27.86
N GLY A 385 4.32 9.43 -28.86
CA GLY A 385 4.67 9.30 -30.29
C GLY A 385 4.39 7.92 -30.90
N ILE A 386 3.46 7.15 -30.33
CA ILE A 386 3.08 5.80 -30.79
C ILE A 386 1.59 5.79 -31.18
N GLY A 387 1.27 5.33 -32.39
CA GLY A 387 -0.10 5.26 -32.94
C GLY A 387 -0.33 4.14 -33.96
#